data_AF-A0A7J8Y443-F1
#
_entry.id   AF-A0A7J8Y443-F1
#
_cell.length_a   1.000
_cell.length_b   1.000
_cell.length_c   1.000
_cell.angle_alpha   90.00
_cell.angle_beta   90.00
_cell.angle_gamma   90.00
#
_symmetry.space_group_name_H-M   'P 1'
#
loop_
_entity.id
_entity.type
_entity.pdbx_description
1 polymer ?
#
loop_
_entity_poly.entity_id
_entity_poly.type
_entity_poly.pdbx_seq_one_letter_code
_entity_poly.pdbx_strand_id
1 'polypeptide(L)'
;FVWITKYYTDYKHEPVRTLALSSSTGHGTNIIAGVSLGLESTALPVLVISVSIISAFWLGHTSGLVDETGSPTGGLFGTAVATMGMLSTAAYILTMDMFGPIADNAGGIVEMSQQPESVREITDVLDAVGNTTKATTKGFAIGSAALASFLLFSAYMDEVSSFAREPLKQVFIGGLLGSMLIFLFSAWACAAVGRTAQEVVKEDYKEKPDYGRCVAIVASASLREMIKPGALAIASPIVVGFLFRVLGHYTGHPLLGAKVVAALLMFATVSGILMALFLNTAGGAWDNAKKFIETGALGGKGSESHKAAVTGDTVGDPFKDTAGPSLHVLIKMLATITLVMAPVFL
;
A
#
# COMPACT_ATOMS: atom_id res chain seq x y z
N PHE A 1 11.84 -0.67 -8.81
CA PHE A 1 10.52 -0.18 -8.35
C PHE A 1 9.79 0.57 -9.44
N VAL A 2 10.18 1.81 -9.73
CA VAL A 2 9.47 2.69 -10.70
C VAL A 2 9.17 2.01 -12.03
N TRP A 3 10.19 1.42 -12.68
CA TRP A 3 10.02 0.71 -13.95
C TRP A 3 9.08 -0.48 -13.87
N ILE A 4 9.14 -1.26 -12.79
CA ILE A 4 8.30 -2.44 -12.60
C ILE A 4 6.84 -2.01 -12.43
N THR A 5 6.60 -1.01 -11.58
CA THR A 5 5.24 -0.46 -11.39
C THR A 5 4.69 0.07 -12.70
N LYS A 6 5.48 0.86 -13.44
CA LYS A 6 5.09 1.35 -14.78
C LYS A 6 4.73 0.22 -15.74
N TYR A 7 5.50 -0.87 -15.77
CA TYR A 7 5.21 -2.02 -16.64
C TYR A 7 3.84 -2.66 -16.33
N TYR A 8 3.47 -2.74 -15.05
CA TYR A 8 2.20 -3.33 -14.63
C TYR A 8 1.01 -2.35 -14.64
N THR A 9 1.23 -1.03 -14.69
CA THR A 9 0.13 -0.05 -14.63
C THR A 9 -0.05 0.78 -15.90
N ASP A 10 0.96 0.97 -16.74
CA ASP A 10 0.85 1.80 -17.96
C ASP A 10 0.25 0.98 -19.12
N TYR A 11 -0.80 1.51 -19.76
CA TYR A 11 -1.50 0.89 -20.90
C TYR A 11 -0.64 0.72 -22.18
N LYS A 12 0.57 1.30 -22.20
CA LYS A 12 1.56 1.04 -23.25
C LYS A 12 2.13 -0.38 -23.19
N HIS A 13 2.07 -1.02 -22.02
CA HIS A 13 2.64 -2.35 -21.81
C HIS A 13 1.58 -3.45 -21.91
N GLU A 14 2.06 -4.66 -22.15
CA GLU A 14 1.23 -5.85 -22.34
C GLU A 14 0.29 -6.16 -21.17
N PRO A 15 0.70 -6.11 -19.87
CA PRO A 15 -0.18 -6.55 -18.78
C PRO A 15 -1.52 -5.80 -18.75
N VAL A 16 -1.48 -4.48 -18.91
CA VAL A 16 -2.67 -3.63 -18.90
C VAL A 16 -3.50 -3.79 -20.18
N ARG A 17 -2.86 -4.03 -21.34
CA ARG A 17 -3.58 -4.30 -22.59
C ARG A 17 -4.31 -5.64 -22.53
N THR A 18 -3.71 -6.66 -21.94
CA THR A 18 -4.35 -7.96 -21.71
C THR A 18 -5.51 -7.85 -20.72
N LEU A 19 -5.36 -7.02 -19.68
CA LEU A 19 -6.47 -6.68 -18.77
C LEU A 19 -7.61 -5.97 -19.52
N ALA A 20 -7.30 -4.97 -20.35
CA ALA A 20 -8.32 -4.28 -21.15
C ALA A 20 -9.00 -5.22 -22.15
N LEU A 21 -8.25 -6.12 -22.80
CA LEU A 21 -8.80 -7.14 -23.69
C LEU A 21 -9.75 -8.09 -22.94
N SER A 22 -9.45 -8.42 -21.68
CA SER A 22 -10.31 -9.26 -20.84
C SER A 22 -11.66 -8.60 -20.56
N SER A 23 -11.78 -7.28 -20.70
CA SER A 23 -13.07 -6.58 -20.62
C SER A 23 -14.03 -6.94 -21.76
N SER A 24 -13.51 -7.39 -22.91
CA SER A 24 -14.35 -7.80 -24.06
C SER A 24 -15.20 -9.05 -23.78
N THR A 25 -14.81 -9.86 -22.80
CA THR A 25 -15.54 -11.06 -22.37
C THR A 25 -16.42 -10.83 -21.14
N GLY A 26 -16.46 -9.59 -20.62
CA GLY A 26 -17.39 -9.13 -19.59
C GLY A 26 -16.74 -8.69 -18.28
N HIS A 27 -17.60 -8.37 -17.30
CA HIS A 27 -17.18 -7.83 -16.00
C HIS A 27 -16.34 -8.84 -15.19
N GLY A 28 -16.77 -10.11 -15.15
CA GLY A 28 -16.12 -11.14 -14.34
C GLY A 28 -14.67 -11.43 -14.77
N THR A 29 -14.43 -11.52 -16.07
CA THR A 29 -13.09 -11.73 -16.64
C THR A 29 -12.19 -10.52 -16.42
N ASN A 30 -12.72 -9.29 -16.50
CA ASN A 30 -11.99 -8.08 -16.15
C ASN A 30 -11.53 -8.08 -14.67
N ILE A 31 -12.41 -8.45 -13.74
CA ILE A 31 -12.04 -8.54 -12.31
C ILE A 31 -11.00 -9.63 -12.07
N ILE A 32 -11.18 -10.82 -12.65
CA ILE A 32 -10.22 -11.92 -12.49
C ILE A 32 -8.84 -11.51 -13.03
N ALA A 33 -8.79 -10.89 -14.21
CA ALA A 33 -7.55 -10.45 -14.83
C ALA A 33 -6.82 -9.39 -13.97
N GLY A 34 -7.54 -8.41 -13.41
CA GLY A 34 -6.92 -7.37 -12.59
C GLY A 34 -6.42 -7.90 -11.24
N VAL A 35 -7.16 -8.80 -10.60
CA VAL A 35 -6.70 -9.49 -9.38
C VAL A 35 -5.45 -10.32 -9.67
N SER A 36 -5.46 -11.09 -10.77
CA SER A 36 -4.31 -11.90 -11.18
C SER A 36 -3.07 -11.03 -11.44
N LEU A 37 -3.22 -9.94 -12.20
CA LEU A 37 -2.15 -9.00 -12.49
C LEU A 37 -1.59 -8.38 -11.20
N GLY A 38 -2.46 -7.95 -10.29
CA GLY A 38 -2.06 -7.41 -9.00
C GLY A 38 -1.23 -8.40 -8.20
N LEU A 39 -1.65 -9.67 -8.11
CA LEU A 39 -0.95 -10.70 -7.36
C LEU A 39 0.44 -10.98 -7.96
N GLU A 40 0.50 -11.13 -9.29
CA GLU A 40 1.75 -11.34 -10.02
C GLU A 40 2.73 -10.16 -9.84
N SER A 41 2.20 -8.92 -9.87
CA SER A 41 3.00 -7.70 -9.79
C SER A 41 3.81 -7.57 -8.49
N THR A 42 3.50 -8.35 -7.46
CA THR A 42 4.24 -8.36 -6.19
C THR A 42 5.61 -9.04 -6.29
N ALA A 43 5.81 -9.95 -7.27
CA ALA A 43 7.00 -10.80 -7.33
C ALA A 43 8.28 -10.02 -7.61
N LEU A 44 8.33 -9.26 -8.71
CA LEU A 44 9.53 -8.51 -9.10
C LEU A 44 9.94 -7.43 -8.08
N PRO A 45 9.01 -6.62 -7.52
CA PRO A 45 9.36 -5.64 -6.49
C PRO A 45 9.97 -6.28 -5.24
N VAL A 46 9.44 -7.41 -4.78
CA VAL A 46 9.96 -8.14 -3.62
C VAL A 46 11.36 -8.68 -3.89
N LEU A 47 11.60 -9.26 -5.06
CA LEU A 47 12.94 -9.71 -5.44
C LEU A 47 13.96 -8.55 -5.42
N VAL A 48 13.56 -7.38 -5.94
CA VAL A 48 14.42 -6.18 -5.92
C VAL A 48 14.69 -5.71 -4.49
N ILE A 49 13.71 -5.71 -3.59
CA ILE A 49 13.93 -5.38 -2.16
C ILE A 49 14.92 -6.36 -1.55
N SER A 50 14.72 -7.65 -1.73
CA SER A 50 15.57 -8.70 -1.15
C SER A 50 17.03 -8.56 -1.60
N VAL A 51 17.26 -8.38 -2.90
CA VAL A 51 18.62 -8.14 -3.45
C VAL A 51 19.21 -6.84 -2.90
N SER A 52 18.41 -5.78 -2.76
CA SER A 52 18.88 -4.49 -2.25
C SER A 52 19.28 -4.57 -0.77
N ILE A 53 18.48 -5.24 0.06
CA ILE A 53 18.79 -5.42 1.49
C ILE A 53 20.06 -6.25 1.66
N ILE A 54 20.15 -7.40 0.98
CA ILE A 54 21.31 -8.30 1.08
C ILE A 54 22.59 -7.60 0.60
N SER A 55 22.53 -6.93 -0.56
CA SER A 55 23.71 -6.24 -1.11
C SER A 55 24.13 -5.05 -0.25
N ALA A 56 23.19 -4.24 0.25
CA ALA A 56 23.49 -3.12 1.14
C ALA A 56 24.08 -3.57 2.48
N PHE A 57 23.53 -4.64 3.07
CA PHE A 57 24.05 -5.22 4.31
C PHE A 57 25.46 -5.78 4.10
N TRP A 58 25.69 -6.52 3.01
CA TRP A 58 27.00 -7.08 2.69
C TRP A 58 28.05 -5.99 2.45
N LEU A 59 27.73 -4.97 1.63
CA LEU A 59 28.62 -3.83 1.39
C LEU A 59 28.95 -3.08 2.68
N GLY A 60 27.94 -2.85 3.52
CA GLY A 60 28.11 -2.26 4.84
C GLY A 60 29.04 -3.09 5.74
N HIS A 61 28.89 -4.41 5.74
CA HIS A 61 29.75 -5.31 6.51
C HIS A 61 31.20 -5.29 6.01
N THR A 62 31.41 -5.20 4.70
CA THR A 62 32.76 -5.13 4.09
C THR A 62 33.42 -3.74 4.17
N SER A 63 32.72 -2.73 4.70
CA SER A 63 33.23 -1.35 4.77
C SER A 63 34.36 -1.14 5.80
N GLY A 64 34.60 -2.12 6.68
CA GLY A 64 35.59 -2.04 7.76
C GLY A 64 35.12 -1.26 9.00
N LEU A 65 33.84 -0.87 9.07
CA LEU A 65 33.24 -0.29 10.27
C LEU A 65 33.10 -1.34 11.37
N VAL A 66 33.76 -1.11 12.50
CA VAL A 66 33.76 -1.97 13.69
C VAL A 66 33.26 -1.21 14.91
N ASP A 67 32.66 -1.93 15.87
CA ASP A 67 32.34 -1.38 17.20
C ASP A 67 33.57 -1.30 18.12
N GLU A 68 33.35 -0.84 19.35
CA GLU A 68 34.37 -0.74 20.41
C GLU A 68 35.02 -2.10 20.76
N THR A 69 34.38 -3.22 20.40
CA THR A 69 34.88 -4.59 20.62
C THR A 69 35.61 -5.16 19.40
N GLY A 70 35.69 -4.42 18.29
CA GLY A 70 36.28 -4.87 17.04
C GLY A 70 35.34 -5.73 16.18
N SER A 71 34.06 -5.86 16.54
CA SER A 71 33.08 -6.61 15.77
C SER A 71 32.55 -5.77 14.60
N PRO A 72 32.41 -6.34 13.40
CA PRO A 72 31.91 -5.60 12.23
C PRO A 72 30.44 -5.19 12.39
N THR A 73 30.19 -3.89 12.52
CA THR A 73 28.85 -3.30 12.75
C THR A 73 28.33 -2.50 11.56
N GLY A 74 29.11 -2.37 10.49
CA GLY A 74 28.73 -1.59 9.31
C GLY A 74 27.54 -2.13 8.50
N GLY A 75 27.09 -3.36 8.73
CA GLY A 75 26.03 -3.99 7.94
C GLY A 75 24.68 -3.27 8.02
N LEU A 76 24.19 -3.02 9.24
CA LEU A 76 22.93 -2.28 9.45
C LEU A 76 23.04 -0.83 8.97
N PHE A 77 24.20 -0.21 9.22
CA PHE A 77 24.49 1.13 8.70
C PHE A 77 24.42 1.16 7.17
N GLY A 78 24.94 0.16 6.47
CA GLY A 78 24.84 0.02 5.01
C GLY A 78 23.39 -0.02 4.53
N THR A 79 22.52 -0.77 5.21
CA THR A 79 21.07 -0.79 4.88
C THR A 79 20.38 0.55 5.15
N ALA A 80 20.83 1.30 6.18
CA ALA A 80 20.32 2.64 6.47
C ALA A 80 20.72 3.64 5.39
N VAL A 81 21.99 3.62 4.96
CA VAL A 81 22.49 4.44 3.86
C VAL A 81 21.78 4.11 2.55
N ALA A 82 21.53 2.83 2.25
CA ALA A 82 20.75 2.44 1.07
C ALA A 82 19.32 2.99 1.11
N THR A 83 18.69 2.98 2.28
CA THR A 83 17.35 3.57 2.49
C THR A 83 17.37 5.08 2.27
N MET A 84 18.38 5.79 2.81
CA MET A 84 18.57 7.22 2.55
C MET A 84 18.82 7.50 1.06
N GLY A 85 19.61 6.65 0.40
CA GLY A 85 19.88 6.73 -1.03
C GLY A 85 18.60 6.61 -1.86
N MET A 86 17.72 5.66 -1.53
CA MET A 86 16.40 5.55 -2.14
C MET A 86 15.61 6.86 -1.96
N LEU A 87 15.52 7.35 -0.72
CA LEU A 87 14.76 8.56 -0.36
C LEU A 87 15.38 9.88 -0.85
N SER A 88 16.63 9.90 -1.30
CA SER A 88 17.31 11.12 -1.79
C SER A 88 16.59 11.79 -2.96
N THR A 89 15.85 11.00 -3.75
CA THR A 89 15.05 11.47 -4.90
C THR A 89 13.60 11.75 -4.55
N ALA A 90 13.22 11.68 -3.27
CA ALA A 90 11.83 11.80 -2.82
C ALA A 90 11.17 13.11 -3.28
N ALA A 91 11.90 14.23 -3.34
CA ALA A 91 11.36 15.50 -3.84
C ALA A 91 10.82 15.39 -5.28
N TYR A 92 11.55 14.72 -6.17
CA TYR A 92 11.11 14.50 -7.55
C TYR A 92 9.92 13.53 -7.62
N ILE A 93 9.96 12.46 -6.82
CA ILE A 93 8.87 11.49 -6.74
C ILE A 93 7.58 12.18 -6.25
N LEU A 94 7.63 12.90 -5.13
CA LEU A 94 6.48 13.63 -4.59
C LEU A 94 5.94 14.68 -5.56
N THR A 95 6.81 15.35 -6.32
CA THR A 95 6.38 16.29 -7.38
C THR A 95 5.56 15.57 -8.47
N MET A 96 6.00 14.39 -8.89
CA MET A 96 5.26 13.56 -9.86
C MET A 96 3.96 12.99 -9.29
N ASP A 97 3.89 12.77 -7.98
CA ASP A 97 2.66 12.34 -7.29
C ASP A 97 1.61 13.44 -7.33
N MET A 98 2.01 14.69 -7.02
CA MET A 98 1.12 15.86 -7.03
C MET A 98 0.66 16.25 -8.42
N PHE A 99 1.41 15.90 -9.47
CA PHE A 99 0.99 16.11 -10.85
C PHE A 99 -0.34 15.41 -11.20
N GLY A 100 -0.56 14.18 -10.69
CA GLY A 100 -1.75 13.39 -11.01
C GLY A 100 -3.07 14.07 -10.60
N PRO A 101 -3.28 14.39 -9.31
CA PRO A 101 -4.47 15.09 -8.85
C PRO A 101 -4.68 16.47 -9.49
N ILE A 102 -3.62 17.16 -9.90
CA ILE A 102 -3.73 18.43 -10.62
C ILE A 102 -4.32 18.19 -12.02
N ALA A 103 -3.82 17.19 -12.74
CA ALA A 103 -4.31 16.84 -14.08
C ALA A 103 -5.77 16.34 -14.06
N ASP A 104 -6.12 15.50 -13.08
CA ASP A 104 -7.48 15.00 -12.88
C ASP A 104 -8.48 16.15 -12.62
N ASN A 105 -8.17 17.05 -11.67
CA ASN A 105 -8.99 18.23 -11.39
C ASN A 105 -9.11 19.15 -12.62
N ALA A 106 -8.04 19.32 -13.39
CA ALA A 106 -8.09 20.09 -14.63
C ALA A 106 -9.06 19.46 -15.64
N GLY A 107 -9.02 18.14 -15.82
CA GLY A 107 -9.97 17.40 -16.67
C GLY A 107 -11.42 17.55 -16.20
N GLY A 108 -11.66 17.47 -14.89
CA GLY A 108 -12.97 17.72 -14.29
C GLY A 108 -13.49 19.15 -14.55
N ILE A 109 -12.64 20.17 -14.41
CA ILE A 109 -13.00 21.57 -14.69
C ILE A 109 -13.33 21.76 -16.17
N VAL A 110 -12.55 21.17 -17.07
CA VAL A 110 -12.77 21.22 -18.53
C VAL A 110 -14.15 20.63 -18.88
N GLU A 111 -14.51 19.49 -18.29
CA GLU A 111 -15.82 18.86 -18.47
C GLU A 111 -16.96 19.74 -17.91
N MET A 112 -16.84 20.19 -16.66
CA MET A 112 -17.86 21.00 -15.98
C MET A 112 -18.09 22.37 -16.64
N SER A 113 -17.07 22.91 -17.31
CA SER A 113 -17.16 24.19 -18.04
C SER A 113 -17.46 24.03 -19.52
N GLN A 114 -17.76 22.81 -19.99
CA GLN A 114 -18.15 22.50 -21.37
C GLN A 114 -17.14 23.02 -22.42
N GLN A 115 -15.85 22.90 -22.13
CA GLN A 115 -14.79 23.29 -23.05
C GLN A 115 -14.75 22.38 -24.29
N PRO A 116 -14.09 22.83 -25.38
CA PRO A 116 -13.95 22.02 -26.59
C PRO A 116 -13.30 20.65 -26.32
N GLU A 117 -13.72 19.63 -27.07
CA GLU A 117 -13.26 18.24 -26.92
C GLU A 117 -11.73 18.10 -27.06
N SER A 118 -11.09 18.93 -27.89
CA SER A 118 -9.64 18.95 -28.03
C SER A 118 -8.89 19.31 -26.73
N VAL A 119 -9.50 20.09 -25.83
CA VAL A 119 -8.94 20.39 -24.51
C VAL A 119 -9.09 19.17 -23.60
N ARG A 120 -10.22 18.46 -23.71
CA ARG A 120 -10.49 17.24 -22.94
C ARG A 120 -9.51 16.13 -23.30
N GLU A 121 -9.25 15.92 -24.59
CA GLU A 121 -8.25 14.97 -25.09
C GLU A 121 -6.86 15.21 -24.47
N ILE A 122 -6.43 16.47 -24.38
CA ILE A 122 -5.15 16.82 -23.74
C ILE A 122 -5.19 16.45 -22.26
N THR A 123 -6.24 16.83 -21.53
CA THR A 123 -6.36 16.51 -20.10
C THR A 123 -6.45 15.01 -19.82
N ASP A 124 -7.11 14.23 -20.68
CA ASP A 124 -7.23 12.77 -20.54
C ASP A 124 -5.87 12.08 -20.70
N VAL A 125 -5.01 12.58 -21.60
CA VAL A 125 -3.62 12.11 -21.73
C VAL A 125 -2.81 12.46 -20.48
N LEU A 126 -2.94 13.68 -19.94
CA LEU A 126 -2.25 14.10 -18.73
C LEU A 126 -2.69 13.30 -17.50
N ASP A 127 -3.98 13.03 -17.36
CA ASP A 127 -4.56 12.21 -16.30
C ASP A 127 -4.04 10.76 -16.35
N ALA A 128 -4.00 10.16 -17.54
CA ALA A 128 -3.44 8.80 -17.67
C ALA A 128 -1.94 8.72 -17.31
N VAL A 129 -1.17 9.78 -17.63
CA VAL A 129 0.22 9.91 -17.14
C VAL A 129 0.22 10.06 -15.62
N GLY A 130 -0.66 10.89 -15.07
CA GLY A 130 -0.88 11.10 -13.64
C GLY A 130 -1.19 9.82 -12.85
N ASN A 131 -2.03 8.94 -13.39
CA ASN A 131 -2.35 7.64 -12.78
C ASN A 131 -1.13 6.74 -12.72
N THR A 132 -0.30 6.75 -13.77
CA THR A 132 0.94 6.00 -13.82
C THR A 132 1.99 6.55 -12.83
N THR A 133 2.10 7.88 -12.72
CA THR A 133 3.02 8.49 -11.74
C THR A 133 2.54 8.25 -10.31
N LYS A 134 1.24 8.36 -10.04
CA LYS A 134 0.60 8.05 -8.75
C LYS A 134 0.80 6.59 -8.33
N ALA A 135 0.73 5.64 -9.26
CA ALA A 135 1.06 4.25 -8.96
C ALA A 135 2.55 4.08 -8.65
N THR A 136 3.41 4.72 -9.45
CA THR A 136 4.87 4.70 -9.28
C THR A 136 5.31 5.23 -7.91
N THR A 137 4.72 6.34 -7.47
CA THR A 137 5.01 7.00 -6.20
C THR A 137 4.54 6.14 -5.03
N LYS A 138 3.35 5.52 -5.13
CA LYS A 138 2.85 4.53 -4.16
C LYS A 138 3.81 3.33 -4.06
N GLY A 139 4.28 2.80 -5.19
CA GLY A 139 5.26 1.71 -5.21
C GLY A 139 6.60 2.10 -4.56
N PHE A 140 7.07 3.33 -4.82
CA PHE A 140 8.27 3.87 -4.18
C PHE A 140 8.08 4.05 -2.66
N ALA A 141 6.94 4.58 -2.22
CA ALA A 141 6.60 4.73 -0.81
C ALA A 141 6.62 3.37 -0.10
N ILE A 142 6.00 2.35 -0.69
CA ILE A 142 6.02 0.97 -0.15
C ILE A 142 7.46 0.44 -0.06
N GLY A 143 8.26 0.56 -1.13
CA GLY A 143 9.65 0.08 -1.11
C GLY A 143 10.49 0.80 -0.05
N SER A 144 10.32 2.11 0.10
CA SER A 144 11.03 2.89 1.13
C SER A 144 10.60 2.48 2.55
N ALA A 145 9.31 2.19 2.75
CA ALA A 145 8.81 1.72 4.03
C ALA A 145 9.24 0.30 4.34
N ALA A 146 9.37 -0.57 3.33
CA ALA A 146 9.93 -1.90 3.52
C ALA A 146 11.36 -1.81 4.08
N LEU A 147 12.20 -0.98 3.48
CA LEU A 147 13.57 -0.76 3.95
C LEU A 147 13.61 -0.10 5.34
N ALA A 148 12.82 0.94 5.57
CA ALA A 148 12.76 1.62 6.86
C ALA A 148 12.20 0.72 7.98
N SER A 149 11.20 -0.10 7.69
CA SER A 149 10.62 -1.04 8.65
C SER A 149 11.60 -2.16 8.97
N PHE A 150 12.40 -2.61 7.99
CA PHE A 150 13.50 -3.55 8.24
C PHE A 150 14.53 -2.97 9.22
N LEU A 151 14.89 -1.69 9.08
CA LEU A 151 15.81 -1.02 10.02
C LEU A 151 15.23 -0.93 11.44
N LEU A 152 13.99 -0.45 11.57
CA LEU A 152 13.31 -0.34 12.86
C LEU A 152 13.13 -1.71 13.51
N PHE A 153 12.84 -2.73 12.71
CA PHE A 153 12.77 -4.11 13.15
C PHE A 153 14.12 -4.65 13.60
N SER A 154 15.20 -4.40 12.86
CA SER A 154 16.54 -4.85 13.25
C SER A 154 16.98 -4.20 14.56
N ALA A 155 16.73 -2.89 14.72
CA ALA A 155 17.01 -2.18 15.98
C ALA A 155 16.20 -2.78 17.15
N TYR A 156 14.93 -3.13 16.91
CA TYR A 156 14.10 -3.80 17.90
C TYR A 156 14.62 -5.22 18.24
N MET A 157 15.07 -5.98 17.24
CA MET A 157 15.63 -7.32 17.47
C MET A 157 16.97 -7.26 18.20
N ASP A 158 17.82 -6.28 17.93
CA ASP A 158 19.07 -6.09 18.68
C ASP A 158 18.75 -5.83 20.17
N GLU A 159 17.78 -4.97 20.46
CA GLU A 159 17.30 -4.72 21.82
C GLU A 159 16.81 -6.01 22.49
N VAL A 160 15.99 -6.82 21.80
CA VAL A 160 15.37 -8.04 22.37
C VAL A 160 16.32 -9.24 22.41
N SER A 161 17.22 -9.39 21.43
CA SER A 161 18.14 -10.53 21.28
C SER A 161 19.22 -10.54 22.37
N SER A 162 19.58 -9.37 22.90
CA SER A 162 20.41 -9.24 24.09
C SER A 162 19.83 -9.99 25.31
N PHE A 163 18.51 -10.27 25.31
CA PHE A 163 17.80 -10.87 26.42
C PHE A 163 17.25 -12.29 26.19
N ALA A 164 17.28 -12.86 24.97
CA ALA A 164 16.40 -13.99 24.62
C ALA A 164 17.07 -15.17 23.87
N ARG A 165 17.11 -16.37 24.49
CA ARG A 165 17.69 -17.58 23.87
C ARG A 165 16.74 -18.63 23.24
N GLU A 166 15.44 -18.77 23.56
CA GLU A 166 14.42 -19.64 22.85
C GLU A 166 12.96 -19.32 23.30
N PRO A 167 11.80 -19.85 22.75
CA PRO A 167 11.51 -20.71 21.57
C PRO A 167 10.45 -20.14 20.55
N LEU A 168 10.22 -20.88 19.44
CA LEU A 168 9.55 -20.49 18.17
C LEU A 168 8.00 -20.47 18.07
N LYS A 169 7.23 -21.13 18.96
CA LYS A 169 5.78 -21.33 18.75
C LYS A 169 4.93 -20.07 18.98
N GLN A 170 5.18 -19.34 20.07
CA GLN A 170 4.43 -18.11 20.38
C GLN A 170 4.81 -16.97 19.43
N VAL A 171 6.07 -16.98 18.95
CA VAL A 171 6.56 -16.10 17.87
C VAL A 171 5.75 -16.33 16.59
N PHE A 172 5.51 -17.58 16.20
CA PHE A 172 4.66 -17.88 15.04
C PHE A 172 3.22 -17.36 15.20
N ILE A 173 2.63 -17.48 16.40
CA ILE A 173 1.29 -16.93 16.70
C ILE A 173 1.30 -15.40 16.56
N GLY A 174 2.29 -14.71 17.12
CA GLY A 174 2.47 -13.27 16.95
C GLY A 174 2.57 -12.88 15.48
N GLY A 175 3.35 -13.64 14.70
CA GLY A 175 3.47 -13.46 13.27
C GLY A 175 2.13 -13.63 12.53
N LEU A 176 1.38 -14.68 12.84
CA LEU A 176 0.06 -14.92 12.25
C LEU A 176 -0.93 -13.79 12.57
N LEU A 177 -0.92 -13.29 13.81
CA LEU A 177 -1.74 -12.13 14.21
C LEU A 177 -1.34 -10.86 13.46
N GLY A 178 -0.04 -10.64 13.24
CA GLY A 178 0.47 -9.55 12.42
C GLY A 178 -0.01 -9.62 10.97
N SER A 179 0.09 -10.79 10.35
CA SER A 179 -0.43 -11.00 8.99
C SER A 179 -1.95 -10.81 8.93
N MET A 180 -2.69 -11.40 9.87
CA MET A 180 -4.15 -11.25 9.95
C MET A 180 -4.55 -9.78 10.05
N LEU A 181 -3.83 -8.98 10.83
CA LEU A 181 -4.12 -7.56 11.02
C LEU A 181 -4.10 -6.78 9.70
N ILE A 182 -3.14 -7.05 8.81
CA ILE A 182 -3.06 -6.40 7.50
C ILE A 182 -4.30 -6.71 6.65
N PHE A 183 -4.70 -7.98 6.62
CA PHE A 183 -5.89 -8.40 5.87
C PHE A 183 -7.16 -7.79 6.46
N LEU A 184 -7.28 -7.77 7.80
CA LEU A 184 -8.44 -7.22 8.49
C LEU A 184 -8.56 -5.71 8.29
N PHE A 185 -7.44 -4.98 8.39
CA PHE A 185 -7.38 -3.55 8.11
C PHE A 185 -7.81 -3.26 6.67
N SER A 186 -7.25 -3.99 5.70
CA SER A 186 -7.57 -3.82 4.27
C SER A 186 -9.05 -4.09 3.99
N ALA A 187 -9.59 -5.16 4.56
CA ALA A 187 -11.01 -5.50 4.42
C ALA A 187 -11.93 -4.42 4.98
N TRP A 188 -11.61 -3.87 6.16
CA TRP A 188 -12.41 -2.80 6.76
C TRP A 188 -12.31 -1.49 5.99
N ALA A 189 -11.12 -1.14 5.50
CA ALA A 189 -10.91 0.03 4.66
C ALA A 189 -11.72 -0.06 3.34
N CYS A 190 -11.65 -1.20 2.64
CA CYS A 190 -12.45 -1.40 1.42
C CYS A 190 -13.96 -1.40 1.71
N ALA A 191 -14.39 -2.07 2.80
CA ALA A 191 -15.79 -2.13 3.16
C ALA A 191 -16.37 -0.76 3.57
N ALA A 192 -15.57 0.11 4.19
CA ALA A 192 -15.96 1.49 4.51
C ALA A 192 -16.28 2.30 3.25
N VAL A 193 -15.42 2.23 2.23
CA VAL A 193 -15.65 2.89 0.94
C VAL A 193 -16.89 2.30 0.27
N GLY A 194 -17.04 0.97 0.25
CA GLY A 194 -18.20 0.31 -0.35
C GLY A 194 -19.53 0.73 0.28
N ARG A 195 -19.61 0.81 1.61
CA ARG A 195 -20.80 1.32 2.32
C ARG A 195 -21.10 2.77 1.97
N THR A 196 -20.08 3.63 2.00
CA THR A 196 -20.23 5.05 1.70
C THR A 196 -20.65 5.27 0.24
N ALA A 197 -20.06 4.53 -0.70
CA ALA A 197 -20.42 4.61 -2.11
C ALA A 197 -21.89 4.21 -2.35
N GLN A 198 -22.39 3.18 -1.64
CA GLN A 198 -23.81 2.82 -1.70
C GLN A 198 -24.74 3.91 -1.15
N GLU A 199 -24.31 4.67 -0.14
CA GLU A 199 -25.07 5.82 0.37
C GLU A 199 -25.13 6.95 -0.67
N VAL A 200 -24.01 7.23 -1.35
CA VAL A 200 -23.95 8.24 -2.42
C VAL A 200 -24.80 7.83 -3.63
N VAL A 201 -24.75 6.57 -4.05
CA VAL A 201 -25.54 6.07 -5.21
C VAL A 201 -27.06 6.08 -4.94
N LYS A 202 -27.47 5.97 -3.67
CA LYS A 202 -28.89 6.08 -3.27
C LYS A 202 -29.42 7.51 -3.26
N GLU A 203 -28.56 8.53 -3.43
CA GLU A 203 -29.03 9.89 -3.68
C GLU A 203 -29.81 9.92 -5.00
N ASP A 204 -31.02 10.44 -4.93
CA ASP A 204 -31.88 10.60 -6.10
C ASP A 204 -31.33 11.71 -7.01
N TYR A 205 -31.06 11.39 -8.27
CA TYR A 205 -30.61 12.35 -9.28
C TYR A 205 -31.79 13.24 -9.69
N LYS A 206 -32.09 14.25 -8.86
CA LYS A 206 -32.99 15.35 -9.24
C LYS A 206 -32.36 16.15 -10.39
N GLU A 207 -33.19 16.86 -11.16
CA GLU A 207 -32.75 17.72 -12.29
C GLU A 207 -31.65 18.74 -11.93
N LYS A 208 -31.48 19.08 -10.65
CA LYS A 208 -30.31 19.80 -10.14
C LYS A 208 -29.61 18.97 -9.05
N PRO A 209 -28.36 18.54 -9.26
CA PRO A 209 -27.59 17.81 -8.25
C PRO A 209 -27.29 18.71 -7.04
N ASP A 210 -27.51 18.18 -5.84
CA ASP A 210 -27.12 18.83 -4.59
C ASP A 210 -25.69 18.38 -4.20
N TYR A 211 -24.70 19.12 -4.69
CA TYR A 211 -23.30 18.84 -4.39
C TYR A 211 -22.98 18.92 -2.90
N GLY A 212 -23.65 19.82 -2.15
CA GLY A 212 -23.40 20.02 -0.73
C GLY A 212 -23.77 18.78 0.08
N ARG A 213 -24.86 18.12 -0.29
CA ARG A 213 -25.29 16.88 0.34
C ARG A 213 -24.36 15.71 0.06
N CYS A 214 -23.94 15.50 -1.19
CA CYS A 214 -22.94 14.48 -1.54
C CYS A 214 -21.64 14.67 -0.73
N VAL A 215 -21.14 15.91 -0.65
CA VAL A 215 -19.94 16.23 0.15
C VAL A 215 -20.15 15.93 1.63
N ALA A 216 -21.31 16.28 2.20
CA ALA A 216 -21.63 16.04 3.60
C ALA A 216 -21.67 14.54 3.95
N ILE A 217 -22.23 13.71 3.06
CA ILE A 217 -22.27 12.25 3.23
C ILE A 217 -20.85 11.70 3.29
N VAL A 218 -20.01 12.00 2.28
CA VAL A 218 -18.63 11.51 2.21
C VAL A 218 -17.79 12.02 3.39
N ALA A 219 -17.95 13.29 3.79
CA ALA A 219 -17.23 13.87 4.92
C ALA A 219 -17.62 13.22 6.26
N SER A 220 -18.93 13.03 6.52
CA SER A 220 -19.38 12.41 7.78
C SER A 220 -19.00 10.92 7.84
N ALA A 221 -19.14 10.21 6.71
CA ALA A 221 -18.79 8.80 6.63
C ALA A 221 -17.29 8.58 6.81
N SER A 222 -16.43 9.36 6.16
CA SER A 222 -14.97 9.24 6.31
C SER A 222 -14.50 9.43 7.74
N LEU A 223 -15.05 10.41 8.47
CA LEU A 223 -14.73 10.64 9.89
C LEU A 223 -15.12 9.45 10.78
N ARG A 224 -16.29 8.86 10.54
CA ARG A 224 -16.81 7.73 11.32
C ARG A 224 -16.08 6.43 11.02
N GLU A 225 -15.87 6.16 9.74
CA GLU A 225 -15.31 4.91 9.25
C GLU A 225 -13.80 4.79 9.50
N MET A 226 -13.06 5.90 9.62
CA MET A 226 -11.61 5.83 9.93
C MET A 226 -11.31 5.32 11.34
N ILE A 227 -12.25 5.47 12.28
CA ILE A 227 -12.04 5.16 13.70
C ILE A 227 -11.70 3.68 13.89
N LYS A 228 -12.44 2.79 13.22
CA LYS A 228 -12.30 1.35 13.43
C LYS A 228 -10.96 0.79 12.92
N PRO A 229 -10.51 1.07 11.68
CA PRO A 229 -9.17 0.68 11.23
C PRO A 229 -8.04 1.36 12.05
N GLY A 230 -8.20 2.63 12.42
CA GLY A 230 -7.22 3.34 13.26
C GLY A 230 -7.08 2.75 14.66
N ALA A 231 -8.20 2.40 15.30
CA ALA A 231 -8.20 1.74 16.60
C ALA A 231 -7.53 0.36 16.53
N LEU A 232 -7.76 -0.42 15.47
CA LEU A 232 -7.07 -1.70 15.26
C LEU A 232 -5.56 -1.53 15.19
N ALA A 233 -5.09 -0.55 14.42
CA ALA A 233 -3.66 -0.25 14.25
C ALA A 233 -2.96 0.06 15.57
N ILE A 234 -3.61 0.85 16.44
CA ILE A 234 -3.03 1.29 17.71
C ILE A 234 -3.17 0.22 18.80
N ALA A 235 -4.37 -0.33 18.96
CA ALA A 235 -4.68 -1.24 20.06
C ALA A 235 -3.99 -2.60 19.90
N SER A 236 -3.81 -3.09 18.67
CA SER A 236 -3.26 -4.43 18.44
C SER A 236 -1.86 -4.68 19.01
N PRO A 237 -0.80 -3.89 18.72
CA PRO A 237 0.52 -4.14 19.29
C PRO A 237 0.51 -4.02 20.82
N ILE A 238 -0.32 -3.10 21.37
CA ILE A 238 -0.46 -2.88 22.81
C ILE A 238 -1.10 -4.10 23.47
N VAL A 239 -2.28 -4.52 23.00
CA VAL A 239 -3.02 -5.66 23.57
C VAL A 239 -2.22 -6.95 23.46
N VAL A 240 -1.60 -7.21 22.30
CA VAL A 240 -0.77 -8.41 22.11
C VAL A 240 0.46 -8.37 23.03
N GLY A 241 1.15 -7.23 23.10
CA GLY A 241 2.32 -7.09 23.96
C GLY A 241 2.02 -7.30 25.44
N PHE A 242 0.97 -6.65 25.95
CA PHE A 242 0.55 -6.80 27.35
C PHE A 242 0.05 -8.22 27.67
N LEU A 243 -0.78 -8.80 26.82
CA LEU A 243 -1.34 -10.14 27.05
C LEU A 243 -0.24 -11.21 27.10
N PHE A 244 0.70 -11.16 26.15
CA PHE A 244 1.80 -12.12 26.11
C PHE A 244 2.88 -11.84 27.17
N ARG A 245 3.01 -10.61 27.66
CA ARG A 245 3.82 -10.31 28.85
C ARG A 245 3.24 -10.98 30.10
N VAL A 246 1.94 -10.82 30.33
CA VAL A 246 1.25 -11.45 31.47
C VAL A 246 1.35 -12.97 31.40
N LEU A 247 1.09 -13.56 30.22
CA LEU A 247 1.27 -15.00 30.01
C LEU A 247 2.73 -15.44 30.20
N GLY A 248 3.68 -14.62 29.75
CA GLY A 248 5.11 -14.83 29.96
C GLY A 248 5.47 -14.91 31.44
N HIS A 249 4.91 -14.02 32.26
CA HIS A 249 5.10 -14.03 33.70
C HIS A 249 4.58 -15.34 34.33
N TYR A 250 3.39 -15.81 33.96
CA TYR A 250 2.83 -17.07 34.47
C TYR A 250 3.55 -18.33 33.98
N THR A 251 4.19 -18.28 32.82
CA THR A 251 4.84 -19.44 32.18
C THR A 251 6.35 -19.48 32.40
N GLY A 252 6.93 -18.54 33.16
CA GLY A 252 8.37 -18.46 33.42
C GLY A 252 9.19 -17.92 32.24
N HIS A 253 8.53 -17.26 31.27
CA HIS A 253 9.15 -16.63 30.10
C HIS A 253 8.96 -15.10 30.15
N PRO A 254 9.79 -14.36 30.91
CA PRO A 254 9.56 -12.93 31.17
C PRO A 254 9.48 -12.08 29.90
N LEU A 255 10.24 -12.44 28.86
CA LEU A 255 10.37 -11.65 27.62
C LEU A 255 9.39 -12.07 26.52
N LEU A 256 8.35 -12.83 26.88
CA LEU A 256 7.43 -13.37 25.89
C LEU A 256 6.66 -12.27 25.14
N GLY A 257 6.24 -11.21 25.85
CA GLY A 257 5.56 -10.05 25.26
C GLY A 257 6.39 -9.41 24.14
N ALA A 258 7.63 -9.04 24.45
CA ALA A 258 8.55 -8.42 23.49
C ALA A 258 8.79 -9.30 22.25
N LYS A 259 8.99 -10.62 22.42
CA LYS A 259 9.19 -11.56 21.30
C LYS A 259 7.99 -11.65 20.37
N VAL A 260 6.78 -11.75 20.94
CA VAL A 260 5.54 -11.91 20.17
C VAL A 260 5.22 -10.62 19.42
N VAL A 261 5.46 -9.47 20.02
CA VAL A 261 5.34 -8.16 19.36
C VAL A 261 6.36 -7.99 18.23
N ALA A 262 7.60 -8.47 18.41
CA ALA A 262 8.60 -8.52 17.34
C ALA A 262 8.08 -9.28 16.13
N ALA A 263 7.51 -10.46 16.38
CA ALA A 263 6.99 -11.34 15.34
C ALA A 263 5.78 -10.72 14.64
N LEU A 264 4.87 -10.10 15.43
CA LEU A 264 3.73 -9.35 14.91
C LEU A 264 4.19 -8.25 13.96
N LEU A 265 5.18 -7.44 14.38
CA LEU A 265 5.72 -6.38 13.55
C LEU A 265 6.34 -6.93 12.25
N MET A 266 7.16 -7.98 12.34
CA MET A 266 7.83 -8.57 11.18
C MET A 266 6.82 -9.08 10.15
N PHE A 267 5.86 -9.89 10.57
CA PHE A 267 4.90 -10.50 9.66
C PHE A 267 3.87 -9.49 9.15
N ALA A 268 3.45 -8.52 9.98
CA ALA A 268 2.62 -7.40 9.53
C ALA A 268 3.35 -6.56 8.47
N THR A 269 4.66 -6.36 8.62
CA THR A 269 5.48 -5.65 7.62
C THR A 269 5.51 -6.42 6.30
N VAL A 270 5.88 -7.71 6.33
CA VAL A 270 6.00 -8.53 5.11
C VAL A 270 4.66 -8.65 4.38
N SER A 271 3.60 -9.02 5.10
CA SER A 271 2.26 -9.15 4.53
C SER A 271 1.71 -7.78 4.08
N GLY A 272 2.00 -6.72 4.82
CA GLY A 272 1.61 -5.34 4.50
C GLY A 272 2.23 -4.85 3.21
N ILE A 273 3.52 -5.11 2.98
CA ILE A 273 4.20 -4.78 1.72
C ILE A 273 3.53 -5.51 0.54
N LEU A 274 3.32 -6.83 0.67
CA LEU A 274 2.70 -7.63 -0.39
C LEU A 274 1.27 -7.15 -0.70
N MET A 275 0.45 -6.95 0.33
CA MET A 275 -0.92 -6.49 0.19
C MET A 275 -0.98 -5.07 -0.40
N ALA A 276 -0.10 -4.15 0.04
CA ALA A 276 -0.06 -2.80 -0.49
C ALA A 276 0.36 -2.77 -1.97
N LEU A 277 1.34 -3.59 -2.37
CA LEU A 277 1.74 -3.73 -3.78
C LEU A 277 0.62 -4.28 -4.63
N PHE A 278 -0.06 -5.33 -4.15
CA PHE A 278 -1.23 -5.93 -4.80
C PHE A 278 -2.33 -4.89 -5.03
N LEU A 279 -2.80 -4.24 -3.96
CA LEU A 279 -3.93 -3.30 -4.02
C LEU A 279 -3.63 -2.09 -4.91
N ASN A 280 -2.45 -1.48 -4.75
CA ASN A 280 -2.07 -0.29 -5.51
C ASN A 280 -1.91 -0.60 -7.01
N THR A 281 -1.28 -1.74 -7.33
CA THR A 281 -1.02 -2.09 -8.74
C THR A 281 -2.27 -2.59 -9.44
N ALA A 282 -3.08 -3.43 -8.79
CA ALA A 282 -4.36 -3.89 -9.35
C ALA A 282 -5.30 -2.72 -9.66
N GLY A 283 -5.49 -1.82 -8.70
CA GLY A 283 -6.34 -0.64 -8.90
C GLY A 283 -5.80 0.31 -9.98
N GLY A 284 -4.49 0.57 -10.01
CA GLY A 284 -3.88 1.37 -11.07
C GLY A 284 -4.00 0.74 -12.46
N ALA A 285 -3.90 -0.60 -12.55
CA ALA A 285 -4.05 -1.32 -13.80
C ALA A 285 -5.50 -1.29 -14.31
N TRP A 286 -6.50 -1.46 -13.45
CA TRP A 286 -7.91 -1.33 -13.85
C TRP A 286 -8.25 0.07 -14.39
N ASP A 287 -7.77 1.11 -13.72
CA ASP A 287 -7.98 2.49 -14.16
C ASP A 287 -7.38 2.73 -15.55
N ASN A 288 -6.12 2.33 -15.74
CA ASN A 288 -5.45 2.53 -17.02
C ASN A 288 -5.98 1.59 -18.12
N ALA A 289 -6.53 0.42 -17.77
CA ALA A 289 -7.26 -0.42 -18.73
C ALA A 289 -8.57 0.25 -19.18
N LYS A 290 -9.30 0.92 -18.28
CA LYS A 290 -10.45 1.77 -18.62
C LYS A 290 -10.02 2.92 -19.53
N LYS A 291 -8.99 3.68 -19.14
CA LYS A 291 -8.45 4.79 -19.96
C LYS A 291 -8.02 4.35 -21.36
N PHE A 292 -7.41 3.17 -21.49
CA PHE A 292 -7.05 2.61 -22.80
C PHE A 292 -8.26 2.37 -23.70
N ILE A 293 -9.36 1.86 -23.16
CA ILE A 293 -10.61 1.69 -23.91
C ILE A 293 -11.21 3.05 -24.25
N GLU A 294 -11.09 4.04 -23.35
CA GLU A 294 -11.56 5.41 -23.57
C GLU A 294 -10.83 6.13 -24.72
N THR A 295 -9.63 5.70 -25.12
CA THR A 295 -8.95 6.23 -26.33
C THR A 295 -9.53 5.71 -27.64
N GLY A 296 -10.59 4.91 -27.61
CA GLY A 296 -11.24 4.31 -28.78
C GLY A 296 -10.85 2.85 -29.04
N ALA A 297 -9.96 2.26 -28.24
CA ALA A 297 -9.66 0.84 -28.34
C ALA A 297 -10.86 -0.01 -27.87
N LEU A 298 -11.02 -1.22 -28.42
CA LEU A 298 -12.02 -2.21 -27.97
C LEU A 298 -13.49 -1.71 -27.95
N GLY A 299 -13.81 -0.76 -28.83
CA GLY A 299 -15.16 -0.21 -28.99
C GLY A 299 -15.37 1.17 -28.37
N GLY A 300 -14.40 1.71 -27.64
CA GLY A 300 -14.48 3.09 -27.14
C GLY A 300 -15.44 3.29 -25.96
N LYS A 301 -15.61 4.57 -25.56
CA LYS A 301 -16.55 4.99 -24.51
C LYS A 301 -17.97 4.51 -24.80
N GLY A 302 -18.66 3.97 -23.79
CA GLY A 302 -20.04 3.49 -23.87
C GLY A 302 -20.22 2.06 -24.39
N SER A 303 -19.16 1.43 -24.91
CA SER A 303 -19.18 0.02 -25.30
C SER A 303 -19.35 -0.92 -24.10
N GLU A 304 -19.75 -2.17 -24.35
CA GLU A 304 -19.81 -3.20 -23.28
C GLU A 304 -18.44 -3.45 -22.63
N SER A 305 -17.36 -3.41 -23.43
CA SER A 305 -15.98 -3.46 -22.93
C SER A 305 -15.68 -2.29 -21.97
N HIS A 306 -16.15 -1.08 -22.30
CA HIS A 306 -15.96 0.09 -21.45
C HIS A 306 -16.71 -0.05 -20.13
N LYS A 307 -17.97 -0.49 -20.14
CA LYS A 307 -18.75 -0.74 -18.91
C LYS A 307 -18.09 -1.79 -18.01
N ALA A 308 -17.55 -2.85 -18.61
CA ALA A 308 -16.78 -3.87 -17.89
C ALA A 308 -15.52 -3.28 -17.24
N ALA A 309 -14.78 -2.44 -17.97
CA ALA A 309 -13.58 -1.79 -17.44
C ALA A 309 -13.89 -0.75 -16.36
N VAL A 310 -14.99 0.00 -16.48
CA VAL A 310 -15.48 0.91 -15.43
C VAL A 310 -15.79 0.13 -14.15
N THR A 311 -16.38 -1.06 -14.27
CA THR A 311 -16.62 -1.93 -13.11
C THR A 311 -15.31 -2.33 -12.43
N GLY A 312 -14.30 -2.71 -13.21
CA GLY A 312 -12.95 -2.97 -12.68
C GLY A 312 -12.35 -1.78 -11.95
N ASP A 313 -12.44 -0.60 -12.54
CA ASP A 313 -11.92 0.63 -11.94
C ASP A 313 -12.63 0.97 -10.62
N THR A 314 -13.97 0.87 -10.57
CA THR A 314 -14.73 1.10 -9.33
C THR A 314 -14.41 0.08 -8.22
N VAL A 315 -14.02 -1.15 -8.57
CA VAL A 315 -13.47 -2.13 -7.62
C VAL A 315 -12.05 -1.74 -7.18
N GLY A 316 -11.26 -1.20 -8.10
CA GLY A 316 -9.88 -0.75 -7.91
C GLY A 316 -9.74 0.54 -7.09
N ASP A 317 -10.75 1.42 -7.07
CA ASP A 317 -10.71 2.70 -6.35
C ASP A 317 -10.44 2.54 -4.83
N PRO A 318 -11.21 1.73 -4.07
CA PRO A 318 -10.89 1.50 -2.67
C PRO A 318 -9.52 0.82 -2.47
N PHE A 319 -9.05 0.04 -3.46
CA PHE A 319 -7.77 -0.65 -3.39
C PHE A 319 -6.62 0.36 -3.50
N LYS A 320 -6.60 1.15 -4.58
CA LYS A 320 -5.49 2.06 -4.90
C LYS A 320 -5.52 3.34 -4.09
N ASP A 321 -6.68 3.83 -3.65
CA ASP A 321 -6.80 5.17 -3.05
C ASP A 321 -7.22 5.16 -1.57
N THR A 322 -7.58 4.02 -1.00
CA THR A 322 -7.87 3.91 0.44
C THR A 322 -6.99 2.86 1.12
N ALA A 323 -7.20 1.57 0.83
CA ALA A 323 -6.56 0.49 1.57
C ALA A 323 -5.04 0.42 1.29
N GLY A 324 -4.64 0.37 0.01
CA GLY A 324 -3.24 0.21 -0.40
C GLY A 324 -2.29 1.29 0.15
N PRO A 325 -2.57 2.59 0.00
CA PRO A 325 -1.74 3.66 0.56
C PRO A 325 -1.76 3.69 2.09
N SER A 326 -2.89 3.33 2.72
CA SER A 326 -3.02 3.31 4.18
C SER A 326 -2.17 2.21 4.82
N LEU A 327 -1.94 1.09 4.14
CA LEU A 327 -1.07 0.01 4.64
C LEU A 327 0.38 0.48 4.84
N HIS A 328 0.87 1.38 3.99
CA HIS A 328 2.19 1.98 4.16
C HIS A 328 2.29 2.77 5.48
N VAL A 329 1.23 3.50 5.84
CA VAL A 329 1.16 4.24 7.11
C VAL A 329 1.01 3.28 8.29
N LEU A 330 0.16 2.27 8.15
CA LEU A 330 -0.07 1.24 9.17
C LEU A 330 1.22 0.56 9.60
N ILE A 331 2.04 0.10 8.66
CA ILE A 331 3.31 -0.59 8.94
C ILE A 331 4.25 0.32 9.75
N LYS A 332 4.40 1.58 9.35
CA LYS A 332 5.23 2.56 10.06
C LYS A 332 4.70 2.82 11.46
N MET A 333 3.38 3.00 11.60
CA MET A 333 2.75 3.19 12.89
C MET A 333 2.95 1.99 13.83
N LEU A 334 2.80 0.76 13.33
CA LEU A 334 3.08 -0.44 14.11
C LEU A 334 4.52 -0.41 14.61
N ALA A 335 5.50 -0.17 13.73
CA ALA A 335 6.91 -0.09 14.11
C ALA A 335 7.19 0.97 15.19
N THR A 336 6.64 2.17 15.03
CA THR A 336 6.82 3.26 15.99
C THR A 336 6.17 2.93 17.34
N ILE A 337 4.93 2.42 17.35
CA ILE A 337 4.24 2.07 18.60
C ILE A 337 4.97 0.94 19.31
N THR A 338 5.39 -0.10 18.60
CA THR A 338 6.12 -1.23 19.20
C THR A 338 7.44 -0.80 19.80
N LEU A 339 8.15 0.13 19.16
CA LEU A 339 9.42 0.66 19.66
C LEU A 339 9.22 1.54 20.90
N VAL A 340 8.26 2.48 20.85
CA VAL A 340 7.96 3.37 22.00
C VAL A 340 7.47 2.57 23.21
N MET A 341 6.68 1.53 22.98
CA MET A 341 6.12 0.69 24.03
C MET A 341 7.06 -0.46 24.44
N ALA A 342 8.23 -0.61 23.82
CA ALA A 342 9.15 -1.72 24.09
C ALA A 342 9.49 -1.88 25.59
N PRO A 343 9.78 -0.81 26.37
CA PRO A 343 10.04 -0.95 27.82
C PRO A 343 8.88 -1.54 28.61
N VAL A 344 7.66 -1.43 28.10
CA VAL A 344 6.44 -1.97 28.72
C VAL A 344 6.25 -3.45 28.41
N PHE A 345 6.90 -3.98 27.37
CA PHE A 345 6.79 -5.38 26.94
C PHE A 345 7.90 -6.29 27.47
N LEU A 346 8.97 -5.69 28.01
CA LEU A 346 10.05 -6.35 28.76
C LEU A 346 9.58 -6.72 30.18
#